data_AF-A0A520I8P8-F1
#
_entry.id   AF-A0A520I8P8-F1
#
_cell.length_a   1.000
_cell.length_b   1.000
_cell.length_c   1.000
_cell.angle_alpha   90.00
_cell.angle_beta   90.00
_cell.angle_gamma   90.00
#
_symmetry.space_group_name_H-M   'P 1'
#
loop_
_entity.id
_entity.type
_entity.pdbx_description
1 polymer ?
#
loop_
_entity_poly.entity_id
_entity_poly.type
_entity_poly.pdbx_seq_one_letter_code
_entity_poly.pdbx_strand_id
1 'polypeptide(L)' 'MPIILKTVGKILLFLLIAALLLAVIVPRFLDRVYYEGPESGHFDGERFFNPDGGDNGIRPPGSGGRGSFFWRTLTDDRP' A
#
# COMPACT_ATOMS: atom_id res chain seq x y z
N MET A 1 35.42 13.59 -19.96
CA MET A 1 34.14 13.61 -20.70
C MET A 1 33.23 12.40 -20.46
N PRO A 2 33.67 11.13 -20.56
CA PRO A 2 32.76 9.97 -20.44
C PRO A 2 32.21 9.75 -19.02
N ILE A 3 32.98 10.13 -17.99
CA ILE A 3 32.56 10.01 -16.58
C ILE A 3 31.39 10.95 -16.29
N ILE A 4 31.44 12.19 -16.79
CA ILE A 4 30.37 13.17 -16.60
C ILE A 4 29.07 12.67 -17.23
N LEU A 5 29.13 12.18 -18.47
CA LEU A 5 27.95 11.65 -19.16
C LEU A 5 27.35 10.43 -18.45
N LYS A 6 28.21 9.52 -17.95
CA LYS A 6 27.78 8.38 -17.13
C LYS A 6 27.11 8.81 -15.83
N THR A 7 27.65 9.82 -15.15
CA THR A 7 27.06 10.34 -13.91
C THR A 7 25.72 11.01 -14.16
N VAL A 8 25.61 11.84 -15.19
CA VAL A 8 24.35 12.49 -15.59
C VAL A 8 23.30 11.43 -15.93
N GLY A 9 23.64 10.41 -16.71
CA GLY A 9 22.73 9.32 -17.05
C GLY A 9 22.21 8.55 -15.83
N LYS A 10 23.09 8.27 -14.84
CA LYS A 10 22.67 7.63 -13.58
C LYS A 10 21.69 8.50 -12.81
N ILE A 11 21.99 9.79 -12.66
CA ILE A 11 21.10 10.72 -11.94
C ILE A 11 19.72 10.76 -12.60
N LEU A 12 19.68 10.91 -13.93
CA LEU A 12 18.43 10.93 -14.68
C LEU A 12 17.63 9.63 -14.52
N LEU A 13 18.32 8.48 -14.57
CA LEU A 13 17.69 7.17 -14.37
C LEU A 13 17.04 7.06 -12.98
N PHE A 14 17.77 7.43 -11.92
CA PHE A 14 17.22 7.35 -10.56
C PHE A 14 16.09 8.36 -10.33
N LEU A 15 16.18 9.57 -10.90
CA LEU A 15 15.08 10.54 -10.86
C LEU A 15 13.83 10.01 -11.57
N LEU A 16 13.99 9.36 -12.73
CA LEU A 16 12.88 8.73 -13.45
C LEU A 16 12.26 7.60 -12.62
N ILE A 17 13.08 6.71 -12.07
CA ILE A 17 12.60 5.63 -11.18
C ILE A 17 11.84 6.21 -10.00
N ALA A 18 12.38 7.23 -9.33
CA ALA A 18 11.74 7.87 -8.19
C ALA A 18 10.39 8.51 -8.58
N ALA A 19 10.32 9.19 -9.73
CA ALA A 19 9.09 9.80 -10.23
C ALA A 19 8.01 8.74 -10.55
N LEU A 20 8.39 7.64 -11.20
CA LEU A 20 7.49 6.53 -11.51
C LEU A 20 7.02 5.83 -10.23
N LEU A 21 7.94 5.58 -9.28
CA LEU A 21 7.59 5.04 -7.97
C LEU A 21 6.64 5.97 -7.22
N LEU A 22 6.87 7.29 -7.25
CA LEU A 22 5.96 8.25 -6.62
C LEU A 22 4.56 8.16 -7.24
N ALA A 23 4.44 8.06 -8.57
CA ALA A 23 3.16 7.95 -9.25
C ALA A 23 2.38 6.68 -8.90
N VAL A 24 3.08 5.59 -8.54
CA VAL A 24 2.46 4.30 -8.18
C VAL A 24 2.24 4.16 -6.67
N ILE A 25 3.21 4.60 -5.87
CA ILE A 25 3.21 4.48 -4.40
C ILE A 25 2.33 5.55 -3.78
N VAL A 26 2.34 6.80 -4.28
CA VAL A 26 1.45 7.86 -3.80
C VAL A 26 0.08 7.56 -4.37
N PRO A 27 -0.79 6.90 -3.60
CA PRO A 27 -2.02 6.38 -4.15
C PRO A 27 -2.97 7.57 -4.31
N ARG A 28 -3.41 7.86 -5.54
CA ARG A 28 -4.53 8.78 -5.78
C ARG A 28 -5.86 8.25 -5.23
N PHE A 29 -5.89 6.99 -4.81
CA PHE A 29 -7.11 6.34 -4.34
C PHE A 29 -7.64 7.00 -3.06
N LEU A 30 -6.78 7.67 -2.29
CA LEU A 30 -7.18 8.52 -1.16
C LEU A 30 -7.61 9.92 -1.62
N ASP A 31 -8.46 10.03 -2.64
CA ASP A 31 -9.47 11.09 -2.54
C ASP A 31 -10.20 10.79 -1.24
N ARG A 32 -9.94 11.63 -0.22
CA ARG A 32 -10.27 11.39 1.21
C ARG A 32 -11.73 11.01 1.44
N VAL A 33 -12.57 11.30 0.47
CA VAL A 33 -14.01 11.14 0.52
C VAL A 33 -14.40 10.01 -0.43
N TYR A 34 -14.30 8.78 0.08
CA TYR A 34 -14.65 7.58 -0.69
C TYR A 34 -16.17 7.44 -0.91
N TYR A 35 -17.00 8.04 -0.07
CA TYR A 35 -18.46 7.91 -0.11
C TYR A 35 -19.11 9.02 0.72
N GLU A 36 -20.04 9.80 0.12
CA GLU A 36 -20.88 10.82 0.80
C GLU A 36 -22.37 10.45 0.77
N GLY A 37 -22.68 9.16 0.65
CA GLY A 37 -24.07 8.71 0.66
C GLY A 37 -24.73 8.85 2.04
N PRO A 38 -26.06 8.75 2.13
CA PRO A 38 -26.77 8.76 3.41
C PRO A 38 -26.33 7.58 4.29
N GLU A 39 -26.50 7.74 5.60
CA GLU A 39 -26.31 6.67 6.57
C GLU A 39 -27.11 5.42 6.17
N SER A 40 -26.50 4.25 6.34
CA SER A 40 -27.08 2.95 5.99
C SER A 40 -26.65 1.89 7.01
N GLY A 41 -27.21 0.68 6.92
CA GLY A 41 -26.91 -0.40 7.86
C GLY A 41 -25.43 -0.80 7.99
N HIS A 42 -24.57 -0.33 7.07
CA HIS A 42 -23.12 -0.59 7.07
C HIS A 42 -22.28 0.70 6.97
N PHE A 43 -22.89 1.89 7.03
CA PHE A 43 -22.19 3.18 6.88
C PHE A 43 -22.82 4.23 7.79
N ASP A 44 -22.04 4.82 8.68
CA ASP A 44 -22.51 5.77 9.71
C ASP A 44 -22.38 7.24 9.30
N GLY A 45 -22.11 7.53 8.02
CA GLY A 45 -21.86 8.90 7.54
C GLY A 45 -20.39 9.31 7.59
N GLU A 46 -19.57 8.66 8.42
CA GLU A 46 -18.13 8.92 8.52
C GLU A 46 -17.28 7.74 8.02
N ARG A 47 -17.72 6.49 8.28
CA ARG A 47 -17.01 5.26 7.93
C ARG A 47 -17.94 4.07 7.71
N PHE A 48 -17.41 3.06 7.03
CA PHE A 48 -18.07 1.76 6.92
C PHE A 48 -17.79 0.91 8.17
N PHE A 49 -18.80 0.15 8.60
CA PHE A 49 -18.70 -0.79 9.71
C PHE A 49 -19.46 -2.08 9.38
N ASN A 50 -19.07 -3.20 10.00
CA ASN A 50 -19.81 -4.45 9.87
C ASN A 50 -20.72 -4.62 11.10
N PRO A 51 -22.06 -4.53 10.96
CA PRO A 51 -23.01 -4.59 12.08
C PRO A 51 -22.94 -5.92 12.85
N ASP A 52 -22.48 -6.97 12.19
CA ASP A 52 -22.35 -8.33 12.76
C ASP A 52 -21.06 -8.51 13.57
N GLY A 53 -20.29 -7.43 13.81
CA GLY A 53 -19.06 -7.48 14.59
C GLY A 53 -17.86 -8.05 13.83
N GLY A 54 -17.79 -7.82 12.50
CA GLY A 54 -16.66 -8.21 11.64
C GLY A 54 -15.33 -7.52 11.95
N ASP A 55 -15.22 -6.84 13.09
CA ASP A 55 -13.99 -6.24 13.62
C ASP A 55 -13.17 -7.24 14.46
N ASN A 56 -13.30 -8.53 14.17
CA ASN A 56 -12.13 -9.39 14.07
C ASN A 56 -11.31 -8.96 12.85
N GLY A 57 -10.83 -7.71 12.92
CA GLY A 57 -10.03 -7.06 11.90
C GLY A 57 -8.99 -8.05 11.42
N ILE A 58 -8.87 -8.15 10.10
CA ILE A 58 -7.96 -9.04 9.39
C ILE A 58 -6.66 -9.11 10.18
N ARG A 59 -6.56 -10.10 11.08
CA ARG A 59 -5.33 -10.43 11.76
C ARG A 59 -4.55 -11.08 10.63
N PRO A 60 -3.46 -10.47 10.16
CA PRO A 60 -2.59 -11.18 9.23
C PRO A 60 -2.33 -12.55 9.87
N PRO A 61 -2.57 -13.66 9.17
CA PRO A 61 -2.35 -14.97 9.75
C PRO A 61 -0.85 -15.08 10.05
N GLY A 62 -0.49 -14.93 11.33
CA GLY A 62 0.89 -14.96 11.78
C GLY A 62 1.16 -13.96 12.88
N SER A 63 1.43 -14.47 14.08
CA SER A 63 1.98 -13.74 15.23
C SER A 63 3.42 -13.21 15.01
N GLY A 64 3.80 -12.89 13.77
CA GLY A 64 5.16 -12.51 13.40
C GLY A 64 5.20 -11.15 12.72
N GLY A 65 6.21 -10.33 13.04
CA GLY A 65 6.42 -9.02 12.40
C GLY A 65 6.61 -9.11 10.88
N ARG A 66 6.66 -7.96 10.21
CA ARG A 66 6.72 -7.84 8.73
C ARG A 66 7.76 -8.76 8.06
N GLY A 67 8.90 -9.01 8.69
CA GLY A 67 9.94 -9.93 8.17
C GLY A 67 9.49 -11.40 8.12
N SER A 68 8.68 -11.86 9.08
CA SER A 68 8.14 -13.22 9.09
C SER A 68 7.16 -13.46 7.95
N PHE A 69 6.36 -12.44 7.60
CA PHE A 69 5.48 -12.49 6.43
C PHE A 69 6.28 -12.72 5.14
N PHE A 70 7.30 -11.89 4.88
CA PHE A 70 8.12 -12.03 3.67
C PHE A 70 8.84 -13.38 3.59
N TRP A 71 9.33 -13.90 4.72
CA TRP A 71 9.98 -15.21 4.77
C TRP A 71 9.03 -16.32 4.31
N ARG A 72 7.81 -16.38 4.86
CA ARG A 72 6.80 -17.39 4.48
C ARG A 72 6.37 -17.27 3.03
N THR A 73 6.25 -16.06 2.50
CA THR A 73 5.91 -15.84 1.08
C THR A 73 7.01 -16.34 0.14
N LEU A 74 8.28 -16.18 0.51
CA LEU A 74 9.41 -16.61 -0.31
C LEU A 74 9.65 -18.11 -0.25
N THR A 75 9.33 -18.76 0.88
CA THR A 75 9.52 -20.20 1.07
C THR A 75 8.26 -21.03 0.81
N ASP A 76 7.15 -20.40 0.40
CA ASP A 76 5.81 -20.99 0.26
C ASP A 76 5.34 -21.79 1.50
N ASP A 77 5.82 -21.37 2.69
CA ASP A 77 5.52 -21.99 3.99
C ASP A 77 4.28 -21.33 4.63
N ARG A 78 3.22 -21.25 3.82
CA ARG A 78 1.91 -20.73 4.22
C ARG A 78 1.02 -21.89 4.72
N PRO A 79 0.22 -21.68 5.79
CA PRO A 79 -0.67 -22.71 6.31
C PRO A 79 -1.78 -23.09 5.32
#